data_AF-A0AAJ1I697-F1
#
_entry.id   AF-A0AAJ1I697-F1
#
_cell.length_a   1.000
_cell.length_b   1.000
_cell.length_c   1.000
_cell.angle_alpha   90.00
_cell.angle_beta   90.00
_cell.angle_gamma   90.00
#
_symmetry.space_group_name_H-M   'P 1'
#
loop_
_entity.id
_entity.type
_entity.pdbx_description
1 polymer ?
#
loop_
_entity_poly.entity_id
_entity_poly.type
_entity_poly.pdbx_seq_one_letter_code
_entity_poly.pdbx_strand_id
1 'polypeptide(L)'
;MNEIKALQKLSFLVRCGAASWTSYVDWGIDRLKRDEEEDDLDVVMLAAATREEEAVPLTMTIIERYLGSVTDGLVSGKILVEMFDALNTGAETAISLEPIIWRLYYDFGQAQWLFQLARNCEYATDIPAFEKPFLDEFRYITDLWRNVESEEDFKKSYNPAISRLHDVP
;
A
#
# COMPACT_ATOMS: atom_id res chain seq x y z
N MET A 1 1.35 -19.35 -2.90
CA MET A 1 2.05 -18.21 -2.24
C MET A 1 2.13 -16.96 -3.13
N ASN A 2 2.72 -17.04 -4.34
CA ASN A 2 2.86 -15.87 -5.22
C ASN A 2 1.52 -15.23 -5.61
N GLU A 3 0.50 -16.05 -5.92
CA GLU A 3 -0.83 -15.56 -6.30
C GLU A 3 -1.56 -14.85 -5.15
N ILE A 4 -1.40 -15.30 -3.90
CA ILE A 4 -1.96 -14.61 -2.74
C ILE A 4 -1.27 -13.26 -2.52
N LYS A 5 0.05 -13.18 -2.72
CA LYS A 5 0.77 -11.89 -2.71
C LYS A 5 0.31 -10.97 -3.84
N ALA A 6 -0.07 -11.51 -4.99
CA ALA A 6 -0.67 -10.74 -6.08
C ALA A 6 -2.06 -10.20 -5.68
N LEU A 7 -2.91 -11.00 -5.01
CA LEU A 7 -4.19 -10.53 -4.46
C LEU A 7 -3.99 -9.44 -3.41
N GLN A 8 -3.01 -9.59 -2.54
CA GLN A 8 -2.64 -8.55 -1.55
C GLN A 8 -2.20 -7.26 -2.25
N LYS A 9 -1.32 -7.35 -3.26
CA LYS A 9 -0.93 -6.17 -4.05
C LYS A 9 -2.15 -5.54 -4.74
N LEU A 10 -3.05 -6.35 -5.26
CA LEU A 10 -4.27 -5.86 -5.90
C LEU A 10 -5.18 -5.14 -4.89
N SER A 11 -5.30 -5.65 -3.66
CA SER A 11 -6.12 -4.99 -2.63
C SER A 11 -5.60 -3.63 -2.25
N PHE A 12 -4.28 -3.48 -2.29
CA PHE A 12 -3.63 -2.19 -2.08
C PHE A 12 -3.96 -1.21 -3.20
N LEU A 13 -3.91 -1.65 -4.46
CA LEU A 13 -4.24 -0.83 -5.63
C LEU A 13 -5.72 -0.40 -5.65
N VAL A 14 -6.64 -1.29 -5.28
CA VAL A 14 -8.06 -0.94 -5.21
C VAL A 14 -8.32 0.09 -4.11
N ARG A 15 -7.72 -0.08 -2.92
CA ARG A 15 -7.90 0.87 -1.81
C ARG A 15 -7.36 2.27 -2.13
N CYS A 16 -6.29 2.40 -2.90
CA CYS A 16 -5.79 3.72 -3.35
C CYS A 16 -6.50 4.26 -4.60
N GLY A 17 -7.44 3.51 -5.19
CA GLY A 17 -8.19 3.90 -6.38
C GLY A 17 -7.44 3.69 -7.71
N ALA A 18 -6.32 2.98 -7.69
CA ALA A 18 -5.55 2.61 -8.89
C ALA A 18 -6.10 1.36 -9.60
N ALA A 19 -7.00 0.61 -8.95
CA ALA A 19 -7.71 -0.52 -9.51
C ALA A 19 -9.18 -0.54 -9.07
N SER A 20 -10.01 -1.33 -9.73
CA SER A 20 -11.43 -1.54 -9.39
C SER A 20 -11.59 -2.79 -8.53
N TRP A 21 -12.58 -2.81 -7.63
CA TRP A 21 -12.92 -4.01 -6.85
C TRP A 21 -13.24 -5.22 -7.75
N THR A 22 -13.72 -4.97 -8.97
CA THR A 22 -13.99 -6.03 -9.97
C THR A 22 -12.74 -6.84 -10.31
N SER A 23 -11.54 -6.26 -10.15
CA SER A 23 -10.29 -6.98 -10.37
C SER A 23 -10.07 -8.11 -9.35
N TYR A 24 -10.68 -8.04 -8.16
CA TYR A 24 -10.67 -9.18 -7.22
C TYR A 24 -11.43 -10.37 -7.77
N VAL A 25 -12.56 -10.10 -8.43
CA VAL A 25 -13.39 -11.12 -9.08
C VAL A 25 -12.62 -11.74 -10.24
N ASP A 26 -11.98 -10.92 -11.07
CA ASP A 26 -11.13 -11.39 -12.17
C ASP A 26 -10.00 -12.30 -11.65
N TRP A 27 -9.35 -11.91 -10.55
CA TRP A 27 -8.34 -12.74 -9.90
C TRP A 27 -8.91 -14.09 -9.43
N GLY A 28 -10.10 -14.08 -8.80
CA GLY A 28 -10.77 -15.31 -8.36
C GLY A 28 -11.12 -16.23 -9.52
N ILE A 29 -11.68 -15.68 -10.60
CA ILE A 29 -12.01 -16.41 -11.83
C ILE A 29 -10.75 -17.03 -12.45
N ASP A 30 -9.68 -16.26 -12.59
CA ASP A 30 -8.44 -16.75 -13.19
C ASP A 30 -7.77 -17.83 -12.34
N ARG A 31 -7.90 -17.75 -11.02
CA ARG A 31 -7.42 -18.80 -10.12
C ARG A 31 -8.21 -20.09 -10.24
N LEU A 32 -9.54 -20.02 -10.32
CA LEU A 32 -10.40 -21.19 -10.54
C LEU A 32 -10.11 -21.87 -11.90
N LYS A 33 -9.87 -21.09 -12.97
CA LYS A 33 -9.52 -21.65 -14.28
C LYS A 33 -8.24 -22.48 -14.26
N ARG A 34 -7.33 -22.22 -13.33
CA ARG A 34 -6.04 -22.94 -13.21
C ARG A 34 -6.14 -24.20 -12.35
N ASP A 35 -7.28 -24.45 -11.71
CA ASP A 35 -7.54 -25.62 -10.86
C ASP A 35 -6.53 -25.79 -9.71
N GLU A 36 -6.03 -24.67 -9.17
CA GLU A 36 -4.88 -24.66 -8.25
C GLU A 36 -5.23 -24.89 -6.77
N GLU A 37 -6.50 -24.82 -6.35
CA GLU A 37 -6.91 -25.01 -4.95
C GLU A 37 -8.29 -25.68 -4.83
N GLU A 38 -8.34 -27.00 -5.08
CA GLU A 38 -9.44 -27.92 -4.75
C GLU A 38 -10.46 -27.32 -3.73
N ASP A 39 -11.58 -26.80 -4.24
CA ASP A 39 -12.72 -26.31 -3.46
C ASP A 39 -12.46 -25.23 -2.38
N ASP A 40 -11.54 -24.25 -2.58
CA ASP A 40 -11.52 -23.07 -1.70
C ASP A 40 -12.79 -22.23 -1.90
N LEU A 41 -13.76 -22.45 -1.00
CA LEU A 41 -15.07 -21.83 -1.03
C LEU A 41 -15.01 -20.31 -1.08
N ASP A 42 -14.03 -19.67 -0.43
CA ASP A 42 -13.94 -18.22 -0.44
C ASP A 42 -13.46 -17.70 -1.79
N VAL A 43 -12.57 -18.42 -2.47
CA VAL A 43 -12.15 -18.11 -3.85
C VAL A 43 -13.33 -18.29 -4.81
N VAL A 44 -14.14 -19.33 -4.63
CA VAL A 44 -15.38 -19.55 -5.40
C VAL A 44 -16.38 -18.42 -5.17
N MET A 45 -16.59 -18.03 -3.91
CA MET A 45 -17.48 -16.93 -3.56
C MET A 45 -16.98 -15.59 -4.09
N LEU A 46 -15.66 -15.35 -4.06
CA LEU A 46 -15.07 -14.13 -4.61
C LEU A 46 -15.27 -14.05 -6.14
N ALA A 47 -15.07 -15.17 -6.85
CA ALA A 47 -15.32 -15.25 -8.29
C ALA A 47 -16.80 -15.06 -8.67
N ALA A 48 -17.71 -15.35 -7.74
CA ALA A 48 -19.15 -15.17 -7.92
C ALA A 48 -19.69 -13.82 -7.41
N ALA A 49 -18.85 -12.99 -6.78
CA ALA A 49 -19.28 -11.73 -6.18
C ALA A 49 -19.77 -10.75 -7.25
N THR A 50 -20.90 -10.11 -6.99
CA THR A 50 -21.52 -9.15 -7.92
C THR A 50 -21.47 -7.72 -7.42
N ARG A 51 -21.02 -7.51 -6.18
CA ARG A 51 -20.96 -6.22 -5.51
C ARG A 51 -19.66 -6.05 -4.74
N GLU A 52 -19.25 -4.79 -4.60
CA GLU A 52 -18.07 -4.40 -3.82
C GLU A 52 -18.16 -4.85 -2.35
N GLU A 53 -19.34 -4.69 -1.74
CA GLU A 53 -19.65 -5.08 -0.36
C GLU A 53 -19.49 -6.59 -0.09
N GLU A 54 -19.51 -7.41 -1.14
CA GLU A 54 -19.25 -8.86 -1.08
C GLU A 54 -17.77 -9.16 -1.34
N ALA A 55 -17.21 -8.56 -2.40
CA ALA A 55 -15.86 -8.86 -2.87
C ALA A 55 -14.76 -8.40 -1.89
N VAL A 56 -14.93 -7.23 -1.28
CA VAL A 56 -13.92 -6.64 -0.38
C VAL A 56 -13.71 -7.51 0.87
N PRO A 57 -14.74 -7.89 1.65
CA PRO A 57 -14.55 -8.75 2.82
C PRO A 57 -13.98 -10.14 2.51
N LEU A 58 -14.41 -10.75 1.39
CA LEU A 58 -13.90 -12.05 0.95
C LEU A 58 -12.41 -11.98 0.60
N THR A 59 -12.01 -10.95 -0.14
CA THR A 59 -10.61 -10.69 -0.47
C THR A 59 -9.75 -10.57 0.78
N MET A 60 -10.21 -9.79 1.76
CA MET A 60 -9.48 -9.63 3.02
C MET A 60 -9.39 -10.95 3.79
N THR A 61 -10.47 -11.73 3.84
CA THR A 61 -10.49 -13.04 4.52
C THR A 61 -9.50 -14.03 3.89
N ILE A 62 -9.44 -14.09 2.55
CA ILE A 62 -8.47 -14.91 1.82
C ILE A 62 -7.05 -14.46 2.14
N ILE A 63 -6.76 -13.16 2.04
CA ILE A 63 -5.43 -12.63 2.34
C ILE A 63 -5.03 -12.96 3.78
N GLU A 64 -5.91 -12.73 4.75
CA GLU A 64 -5.64 -12.97 6.17
C GLU A 64 -5.41 -14.44 6.50
N ARG A 65 -6.15 -15.35 5.86
CA ARG A 65 -5.97 -16.79 6.03
C ARG A 65 -4.57 -17.24 5.62
N TYR A 66 -4.09 -16.74 4.49
CA TYR A 66 -2.85 -17.22 3.88
C TYR A 66 -1.61 -16.41 4.29
N LEU A 67 -1.76 -15.12 4.60
CA LEU A 67 -0.65 -14.21 4.94
C LEU A 67 -0.69 -13.68 6.38
N GLY A 68 -1.75 -13.97 7.14
CA GLY A 68 -1.97 -13.39 8.47
C GLY A 68 -2.63 -12.00 8.42
N SER A 69 -2.91 -11.43 9.60
CA SER A 69 -3.63 -10.15 9.68
C SER A 69 -2.89 -9.05 8.91
N VAL A 70 -3.60 -8.37 8.02
CA VAL A 70 -3.06 -7.23 7.28
C VAL A 70 -3.47 -5.95 7.98
N THR A 71 -2.50 -5.26 8.57
CA THR A 71 -2.77 -3.97 9.20
C THR A 71 -2.73 -2.84 8.17
N ASP A 72 -3.46 -1.78 8.45
CA ASP A 72 -3.46 -0.58 7.60
C ASP A 72 -2.07 0.02 7.42
N GLY A 73 -1.22 -0.03 8.47
CA GLY A 73 0.17 0.40 8.36
C GLY A 73 0.97 -0.44 7.36
N LEU A 74 0.80 -1.77 7.38
CA LEU A 74 1.47 -2.66 6.42
C LEU A 74 1.03 -2.34 4.98
N VAL A 75 -0.27 -2.13 4.75
CA VAL A 75 -0.79 -1.76 3.43
C VAL A 75 -0.17 -0.45 2.93
N SER A 76 -0.27 0.62 3.73
CA SER A 76 0.29 1.92 3.37
C SER A 76 1.78 1.84 3.09
N GLY A 77 2.51 1.09 3.92
CA GLY A 77 3.95 0.87 3.74
C GLY A 77 4.31 0.24 2.40
N LYS A 78 3.62 -0.84 2.01
CA LYS A 78 3.90 -1.53 0.74
C LYS A 78 3.46 -0.71 -0.48
N ILE A 79 2.39 0.09 -0.37
CA ILE A 79 2.00 1.02 -1.44
C ILE A 79 3.09 2.08 -1.66
N LEU A 80 3.62 2.66 -0.57
CA LEU A 80 4.69 3.67 -0.65
C LEU A 80 5.95 3.11 -1.32
N VAL A 81 6.28 1.84 -1.09
CA VAL A 81 7.41 1.17 -1.74
C VAL A 81 7.27 1.14 -3.26
N GLU A 82 6.07 0.85 -3.77
CA GLU A 82 5.78 0.84 -5.21
C GLU A 82 5.77 2.26 -5.79
N MET A 83 5.20 3.23 -5.06
CA MET A 83 5.20 4.64 -5.46
C MET A 83 6.61 5.23 -5.55
N PHE A 84 7.50 4.85 -4.63
CA PHE A 84 8.89 5.29 -4.67
C PHE A 84 9.65 4.69 -5.85
N ASP A 85 9.36 3.44 -6.23
CA ASP A 85 9.92 2.86 -7.46
C ASP A 85 9.39 3.58 -8.72
N ALA A 86 8.11 3.96 -8.73
CA ALA A 86 7.52 4.75 -9.81
C ALA A 86 8.11 6.19 -9.89
N LEU A 87 8.38 6.81 -8.74
CA LEU A 87 9.08 8.10 -8.66
C LEU A 87 10.51 8.00 -9.21
N ASN A 88 11.26 6.96 -8.80
CA ASN A 88 12.66 6.75 -9.24
C ASN A 88 12.78 6.46 -10.74
N THR A 89 11.75 5.88 -11.35
CA THR A 89 11.70 5.65 -12.81
C THR A 89 11.16 6.85 -13.59
N GLY A 90 10.71 7.91 -12.90
CA GLY A 90 10.09 9.09 -13.50
C GLY A 90 8.67 8.85 -14.02
N ALA A 91 8.06 7.71 -13.69
CA ALA A 91 6.66 7.44 -14.00
C ALA A 91 5.70 8.28 -13.14
N GLU A 92 6.17 8.66 -11.95
CA GLU A 92 5.44 9.51 -11.00
C GLU A 92 6.30 10.73 -10.61
N THR A 93 5.65 11.75 -10.07
CA THR A 93 6.25 13.00 -9.57
C THR A 93 5.71 13.33 -8.18
N ALA A 94 6.32 14.28 -7.46
CA ALA A 94 5.74 14.76 -6.20
C ALA A 94 4.29 15.24 -6.36
N ILE A 95 3.97 15.91 -7.48
CA ILE A 95 2.63 16.41 -7.79
C ILE A 95 1.62 15.28 -7.95
N SER A 96 1.97 14.21 -8.66
CA SER A 96 1.04 13.10 -8.89
C SER A 96 0.90 12.19 -7.66
N LEU A 97 1.92 12.14 -6.80
CA LEU A 97 1.90 11.32 -5.58
C LEU A 97 1.23 12.01 -4.38
N GLU A 98 1.31 13.34 -4.26
CA GLU A 98 0.74 14.12 -3.16
C GLU A 98 -0.69 13.71 -2.78
N PRO A 99 -1.68 13.69 -3.71
CA PRO A 99 -3.05 13.39 -3.33
C PRO A 99 -3.21 11.93 -2.88
N ILE A 100 -2.38 11.03 -3.40
CA ILE A 100 -2.43 9.61 -3.05
C ILE A 100 -1.81 9.39 -1.67
N ILE A 101 -0.70 10.05 -1.34
CA ILE A 101 -0.06 9.95 -0.03
C ILE A 101 -0.98 10.52 1.07
N TRP A 102 -1.67 11.64 0.82
CA TRP A 102 -2.66 12.14 1.77
C TRP A 102 -3.84 11.22 1.95
N ARG A 103 -4.32 10.60 0.85
CA ARG A 103 -5.37 9.60 0.94
C ARG A 103 -4.94 8.40 1.77
N LEU A 104 -3.71 7.91 1.59
CA LEU A 104 -3.15 6.86 2.45
C LEU A 104 -3.11 7.31 3.91
N TYR A 105 -2.73 8.55 4.20
CA TYR A 105 -2.73 9.05 5.57
C TYR A 105 -4.14 9.05 6.20
N TYR A 106 -5.14 9.58 5.51
CA TYR A 106 -6.50 9.68 6.04
C TYR A 106 -7.24 8.35 6.11
N ASP A 107 -7.09 7.51 5.08
CA ASP A 107 -7.85 6.26 4.96
C ASP A 107 -7.25 5.13 5.81
N PHE A 108 -5.99 5.26 6.28
CA PHE A 108 -5.24 4.19 6.97
C PHE A 108 -4.76 4.62 8.36
N GLY A 109 -5.66 5.23 9.13
CA GLY A 109 -5.47 5.43 10.57
C GLY A 109 -4.49 6.55 10.96
N GLN A 110 -4.16 7.46 10.04
CA GLN A 110 -3.41 8.69 10.33
C GLN A 110 -2.09 8.43 11.06
N ALA A 111 -1.35 7.43 10.61
CA ALA A 111 -0.11 7.02 11.24
C ALA A 111 0.90 8.18 11.29
N GLN A 112 1.47 8.44 12.47
CA GLN A 112 2.36 9.57 12.71
C GLN A 112 3.60 9.57 11.80
N TRP A 113 4.13 8.39 11.47
CA TRP A 113 5.28 8.25 10.57
C TRP A 113 4.96 8.64 9.12
N LEU A 114 3.68 8.63 8.72
CA LEU A 114 3.25 8.97 7.37
C LEU A 114 2.97 10.47 7.21
N PHE A 115 2.62 11.16 8.31
CA PHE A 115 2.31 12.59 8.28
C PHE A 115 3.48 13.44 7.76
N GLN A 116 4.70 13.19 8.24
CA GLN A 116 5.87 13.96 7.83
C GLN A 116 6.15 13.78 6.33
N LEU A 117 6.04 12.55 5.82
CA LEU A 117 6.14 12.27 4.39
C LEU A 117 5.07 13.01 3.58
N ALA A 118 3.80 12.94 4.01
CA ALA A 118 2.68 13.60 3.33
C ALA A 118 2.87 15.11 3.23
N ARG A 119 3.18 15.76 4.36
CA ARG A 119 3.45 17.20 4.43
C ARG A 119 4.66 17.60 3.58
N ASN A 120 5.75 16.83 3.64
CA ASN A 120 6.93 17.13 2.83
C ASN A 120 6.64 16.98 1.34
N CYS A 121 5.84 15.97 0.94
CA CYS A 121 5.41 15.79 -0.44
C CYS A 121 4.57 16.97 -0.93
N GLU A 122 3.60 17.40 -0.12
CA GLU A 122 2.76 18.58 -0.39
C GLU A 122 3.62 19.81 -0.66
N TYR A 123 4.53 20.15 0.25
CA TYR A 123 5.42 21.30 0.06
C TYR A 123 6.43 21.11 -1.07
N ALA A 124 6.83 19.89 -1.41
CA ALA A 124 7.70 19.66 -2.55
C ALA A 124 7.00 19.96 -3.89
N THR A 125 5.66 20.09 -3.93
CA THR A 125 4.93 20.45 -5.15
C THR A 125 5.12 21.91 -5.56
N ASP A 126 5.37 22.81 -4.60
CA ASP A 126 5.38 24.26 -4.81
C ASP A 126 6.56 24.99 -4.15
N ILE A 127 7.27 24.36 -3.22
CA ILE A 127 8.42 24.91 -2.49
C ILE A 127 9.69 24.06 -2.77
N PRO A 128 10.61 24.53 -3.63
CA PRO A 128 11.83 23.78 -3.99
C PRO A 128 12.70 23.34 -2.82
N ALA A 129 12.67 24.07 -1.69
CA ALA A 129 13.42 23.70 -0.49
C ALA A 129 12.97 22.36 0.12
N PHE A 130 11.76 21.89 -0.18
CA PHE A 130 11.21 20.63 0.30
C PHE A 130 11.48 19.43 -0.60
N GLU A 131 12.02 19.61 -1.81
CA GLU A 131 12.30 18.50 -2.73
C GLU A 131 13.23 17.45 -2.08
N LYS A 132 14.35 17.91 -1.53
CA LYS A 132 15.30 17.01 -0.85
C LYS A 132 14.73 16.40 0.44
N PRO A 133 14.14 17.17 1.38
CA PRO A 133 13.45 16.63 2.55
C PRO A 133 12.39 15.57 2.21
N PHE A 134 11.60 15.79 1.16
CA PHE A 134 10.63 14.81 0.67
C PHE A 134 11.33 13.53 0.21
N LEU A 135 12.31 13.62 -0.69
CA LEU A 135 13.01 12.45 -1.22
C LEU A 135 13.77 11.67 -0.14
N ASP A 136 14.40 12.37 0.81
CA ASP A 136 15.12 11.75 1.91
C ASP A 136 14.17 11.02 2.87
N GLU A 137 13.01 11.60 3.21
CA GLU A 137 11.99 10.94 4.02
C GLU A 137 11.33 9.77 3.28
N PHE A 138 11.00 9.95 2.00
CA PHE A 138 10.37 8.89 1.23
C PHE A 138 11.28 7.68 1.09
N ARG A 139 12.57 7.90 0.80
CA ARG A 139 13.57 6.84 0.79
C ARG A 139 13.69 6.16 2.16
N TYR A 140 13.78 6.93 3.24
CA TYR A 140 13.89 6.37 4.59
C TYR A 140 12.74 5.45 4.96
N ILE A 141 11.50 5.91 4.78
CA ILE A 141 10.30 5.15 5.09
C ILE A 141 10.18 3.90 4.21
N THR A 142 10.47 4.03 2.92
CA THR A 142 10.33 2.90 1.98
C THR A 142 11.41 1.85 2.15
N ASP A 143 12.66 2.25 2.44
CA ASP A 143 13.73 1.31 2.79
C ASP A 143 13.38 0.48 4.03
N LEU A 144 12.75 1.09 5.04
CA LEU A 144 12.24 0.33 6.19
C LEU A 144 11.16 -0.68 5.75
N TRP A 145 10.15 -0.23 5.00
CA TRP A 145 9.04 -1.08 4.55
C TRP A 145 9.43 -2.20 3.59
N ARG A 146 10.52 -2.04 2.82
CA ARG A 146 11.09 -3.12 1.99
C ARG A 146 11.64 -4.28 2.83
N ASN A 147 12.10 -4.00 4.05
CA ASN A 147 12.82 -4.95 4.89
C ASN A 147 11.96 -5.59 6.00
N VAL A 148 10.70 -5.20 6.13
CA VAL A 148 9.78 -5.71 7.16
C VAL A 148 8.49 -6.24 6.54
N GLU A 149 7.89 -7.22 7.21
CA GLU A 149 6.63 -7.85 6.78
C GLU A 149 5.46 -7.57 7.73
N SER A 150 5.69 -6.75 8.76
CA SER A 150 4.67 -6.36 9.73
C SER A 150 4.83 -4.90 10.17
N GLU A 151 3.72 -4.28 10.57
CA GLU A 151 3.74 -2.94 11.15
C GLU A 151 4.47 -2.89 12.50
N GLU A 152 4.48 -4.00 13.26
CA GLU A 152 5.22 -4.08 14.52
C GLU A 152 6.73 -3.99 14.27
N ASP A 153 7.24 -4.72 13.27
CA ASP A 153 8.66 -4.70 12.91
C ASP A 153 9.07 -3.35 12.31
N PHE A 154 8.17 -2.72 11.55
CA PHE A 154 8.35 -1.34 11.11
C PHE A 154 8.50 -0.40 12.31
N LYS A 155 7.59 -0.45 13.28
CA LYS A 155 7.61 0.42 14.48
C LYS A 155 8.87 0.23 15.32
N LYS A 156 9.43 -0.98 15.38
CA LYS A 156 10.71 -1.26 16.05
C LYS A 156 11.91 -0.65 15.32
N SER A 157 11.85 -0.59 13.99
CA SER A 157 12.94 -0.11 13.14
C SER A 157 12.87 1.41 12.88
N TYR A 158 11.66 1.97 12.92
CA TYR A 158 11.41 3.39 12.70
C TYR A 158 11.98 4.24 13.84
N ASN A 159 12.72 5.27 13.47
CA ASN A 159 13.33 6.23 14.37
C ASN A 159 12.84 7.65 14.04
N PRO A 160 11.97 8.24 14.87
CA PRO A 160 11.43 9.58 14.63
C PRO A 160 12.49 10.68 14.73
N ALA A 161 13.71 10.40 15.23
CA ALA A 161 14.81 11.35 15.16
C ALA A 161 15.37 11.49 13.74
N ILE A 162 15.37 10.41 12.94
CA ILE A 162 15.82 10.45 11.54
C ILE A 162 14.81 11.22 10.69
N SER A 163 13.51 10.91 10.83
CA SER A 163 12.44 11.62 10.10
C SER A 163 12.46 13.14 10.37
N ARG A 164 12.72 13.56 11.62
CA ARG A 164 12.92 14.98 11.96
C ARG A 164 14.11 15.66 11.27
N LEU A 165 15.13 14.91 10.85
CA LEU A 165 16.24 15.47 10.07
C LEU A 165 15.85 15.71 8.60
N HIS A 166 14.76 15.11 8.14
CA HIS A 166 14.16 15.34 6.83
C HIS A 166 13.07 16.42 6.92
N ASP A 167 13.27 17.45 7.74
CA ASP A 167 12.45 18.66 7.72
C ASP A 167 13.30 19.84 7.28
N VAL A 168 12.65 20.90 6.81
CA VAL A 168 13.33 22.18 6.63
C VAL A 168 13.50 22.83 8.01
N PRO A 169 14.68 23.38 8.35
CA PRO A 169 14.92 24.08 9.61
C PRO A 169 14.01 25.28 9.87
#